data_AF-A0A849DG39-F1
#
_entry.id   AF-A0A849DG39-F1
#
_cell.length_a   1.000
_cell.length_b   1.000
_cell.length_c   1.000
_cell.angle_alpha   90.00
_cell.angle_beta   90.00
_cell.angle_gamma   90.00
#
_symmetry.space_group_name_H-M   'P 1'
#
loop_
_entity.id
_entity.type
_entity.pdbx_description
1 polymer ?
#
loop_
_entity_poly.entity_id
_entity_poly.type
_entity_poly.pdbx_seq_one_letter_code
_entity_poly.pdbx_strand_id
1 'polypeptide(L)'
;MKSFILIFFVAIGLLHSASTTAKIEKSKKNLSATAAAKKKASRHLSKIAKDIQSAEKDIVYLDKKIGELEKDQEKSEQQYAVLKTELSKSEKELTMTSQALEEKRKTFISLLSEQFSVVFAMEKAHEPTRESIISQEVYVAYKNHNTKMLSTLRADIGKLKKEKEDKTYLRNKTKNKIAGIVKKREDYAQKKLAKKKLRKNLAKDEEKYNSQLAKIVDKQNSLRSTLGKLNILHTQEVNEARKRAEAEKEAMRIEKKRQREIREAKALARAKERKAQEDLRKAKTEQERKKARLAADEATKAKQKVYKKSEKVRQVNSSYKMSKTYAYRGGKTISPLPGARLIKKFGTYV
;
A
#
# COMPACT_ATOMS: atom_id res chain seq x y z
N MET A 1 -53.60 10.34 -2.69
CA MET A 1 -52.18 9.96 -2.55
C MET A 1 -51.51 10.57 -1.31
N LYS A 2 -52.14 10.49 -0.12
CA LYS A 2 -51.56 11.00 1.15
C LYS A 2 -51.46 9.93 2.25
N SER A 3 -52.00 8.73 2.03
CA SER A 3 -51.98 7.62 3.01
C SER A 3 -50.86 6.59 2.81
N PHE A 4 -50.11 6.64 1.71
CA PHE A 4 -49.00 5.69 1.47
C PHE A 4 -47.65 6.14 2.04
N ILE A 5 -47.49 7.43 2.37
CA ILE A 5 -46.25 7.98 2.95
C ILE A 5 -46.13 7.67 4.46
N LEU A 6 -47.27 7.44 5.13
CA LEU A 6 -47.31 7.09 6.56
C LEU A 6 -46.95 5.63 6.85
N ILE A 7 -47.07 4.73 5.87
CA ILE A 7 -46.71 3.31 6.04
C ILE A 7 -45.20 3.08 5.88
N PHE A 8 -44.51 3.94 5.11
CA PHE A 8 -43.05 3.84 4.94
C PHE A 8 -42.25 4.35 6.16
N PHE A 9 -42.83 5.23 6.98
CA PHE A 9 -42.20 5.70 8.22
C PHE A 9 -42.36 4.73 9.40
N VAL A 10 -43.39 3.87 9.38
CA VAL A 10 -43.60 2.84 10.42
C VAL A 10 -42.75 1.59 10.17
N ALA A 11 -42.40 1.28 8.91
CA ALA A 11 -41.55 0.15 8.56
C ALA A 11 -40.05 0.32 8.91
N ILE A 12 -39.57 1.56 9.13
CA ILE A 12 -38.16 1.84 9.48
C ILE A 12 -37.89 1.70 11.00
N GLY A 13 -38.94 1.70 11.83
CA GLY A 13 -38.84 1.59 13.29
C GLY A 13 -38.47 0.19 13.82
N LEU A 14 -38.63 -0.87 13.03
CA LEU A 14 -38.46 -2.25 13.49
C LEU A 14 -37.13 -2.91 13.07
N LEU A 15 -36.28 -2.21 12.30
CA LEU A 15 -34.97 -2.72 11.85
C LEU A 15 -33.76 -2.10 12.60
N HIS A 16 -34.01 -1.29 13.63
CA HIS A 16 -32.96 -0.57 14.37
C HIS A 16 -32.56 -1.19 15.73
N SER A 17 -32.81 -2.48 15.97
CA SER A 17 -32.55 -3.14 17.26
C SER A 17 -31.20 -3.84 17.39
N ALA A 18 -30.15 -3.39 16.70
CA ALA A 18 -28.79 -3.78 17.11
C ALA A 18 -28.45 -3.08 18.43
N SER A 19 -28.22 -3.85 19.49
CA SER A 19 -27.84 -3.33 20.81
C SER A 19 -26.60 -2.43 20.70
N THR A 20 -26.48 -1.46 21.60
CA THR A 20 -25.33 -0.56 21.67
C THR A 20 -24.01 -1.31 21.78
N THR A 21 -24.02 -2.44 22.47
CA THR A 21 -22.89 -3.39 22.54
C THR A 21 -22.49 -3.97 21.17
N ALA A 22 -23.45 -4.40 20.35
CA ALA A 22 -23.17 -4.92 19.01
C ALA A 22 -22.61 -3.84 18.07
N LYS A 23 -23.10 -2.59 18.19
CA LYS A 23 -22.57 -1.44 17.43
C LYS A 23 -21.14 -1.11 17.85
N ILE A 24 -20.82 -1.19 19.15
CA ILE A 24 -19.46 -1.01 19.69
C ILE A 24 -18.51 -2.08 19.14
N GLU A 25 -18.90 -3.36 19.17
CA GLU A 25 -18.10 -4.46 18.62
C GLU A 25 -17.82 -4.29 17.13
N LYS A 26 -18.86 -3.98 16.34
CA LYS A 26 -18.71 -3.72 14.90
C LYS A 26 -17.77 -2.55 14.64
N SER A 27 -17.87 -1.48 15.44
CA SER A 27 -16.97 -0.32 15.34
C SER A 27 -15.51 -0.70 15.67
N LYS A 28 -15.27 -1.50 16.72
CA LYS A 28 -13.94 -2.05 17.05
C LYS A 28 -13.38 -2.92 15.92
N LYS A 29 -14.18 -3.80 15.33
CA LYS A 29 -13.78 -4.64 14.18
C LYS A 29 -13.44 -3.81 12.94
N ASN A 30 -14.21 -2.76 12.67
CA ASN A 30 -13.92 -1.83 11.57
C ASN A 30 -12.65 -1.01 11.85
N LEU A 31 -12.39 -0.65 13.11
CA LEU A 31 -11.17 0.06 13.51
C LEU A 31 -9.92 -0.81 13.30
N SER A 32 -9.97 -2.11 13.65
CA SER A 32 -8.84 -3.02 13.44
C SER A 32 -8.60 -3.26 11.94
N ALA A 33 -9.66 -3.44 11.15
CA ALA A 33 -9.56 -3.57 9.69
C ALA A 33 -8.97 -2.32 9.02
N THR A 34 -9.38 -1.12 9.46
CA THR A 34 -8.82 0.14 8.95
C THR A 34 -7.37 0.34 9.37
N ALA A 35 -6.97 -0.06 10.58
CA ALA A 35 -5.57 -0.06 11.00
C ALA A 35 -4.70 -1.00 10.14
N ALA A 36 -5.20 -2.19 9.81
CA ALA A 36 -4.52 -3.11 8.90
C ALA A 36 -4.39 -2.53 7.48
N ALA A 37 -5.45 -1.91 6.96
CA ALA A 37 -5.42 -1.23 5.66
C ALA A 37 -4.40 -0.07 5.64
N LYS A 38 -4.34 0.74 6.72
CA LYS A 38 -3.35 1.81 6.89
C LYS A 38 -1.91 1.27 6.81
N LYS A 39 -1.64 0.18 7.54
CA LYS A 39 -0.32 -0.47 7.55
C LYS A 39 0.06 -0.98 6.16
N LYS A 40 -0.89 -1.60 5.43
CA LYS A 40 -0.68 -2.08 4.07
C LYS A 40 -0.38 -0.93 3.10
N ALA A 41 -1.17 0.14 3.14
CA ALA A 41 -0.97 1.34 2.30
C ALA A 41 0.39 2.00 2.57
N SER A 42 0.76 2.17 3.84
CA SER A 42 2.07 2.72 4.23
C SER A 42 3.24 1.87 3.73
N ARG A 43 3.14 0.54 3.81
CA ARG A 43 4.16 -0.37 3.24
C ARG A 43 4.29 -0.23 1.72
N HIS A 44 3.18 -0.11 1.00
CA HIS A 44 3.20 0.13 -0.44
C HIS A 44 3.85 1.47 -0.79
N LEU A 45 3.51 2.55 -0.08
CA LEU A 45 4.17 3.85 -0.25
C LEU A 45 5.67 3.78 0.00
N SER A 46 6.10 3.08 1.06
CA SER A 46 7.53 2.87 1.33
C SER A 46 8.23 2.12 0.19
N LYS A 47 7.55 1.14 -0.43
CA LYS A 47 8.09 0.44 -1.60
C LYS A 47 8.20 1.36 -2.81
N ILE A 48 7.15 2.12 -3.11
CA ILE A 48 7.14 3.11 -4.21
C ILE A 48 8.28 4.11 -4.03
N ALA A 49 8.47 4.66 -2.83
CA ALA A 49 9.56 5.59 -2.54
C ALA A 49 10.95 4.98 -2.79
N LYS A 50 11.15 3.71 -2.40
CA LYS A 50 12.41 2.98 -2.69
C LYS A 50 12.60 2.76 -4.19
N ASP A 51 11.54 2.40 -4.90
CA ASP A 51 11.58 2.18 -6.36
C ASP A 51 11.88 3.50 -7.10
N ILE A 52 11.32 4.63 -6.65
CA ILE A 52 11.64 5.98 -7.16
C ILE A 52 13.11 6.29 -6.92
N GLN A 53 13.61 6.11 -5.70
CA GLN A 53 15.00 6.39 -5.36
C GLN A 53 15.96 5.53 -6.21
N SER A 54 15.63 4.26 -6.42
CA SER A 54 16.42 3.37 -7.30
C SER A 54 16.40 3.87 -8.74
N ALA A 55 15.24 4.26 -9.28
CA ALA A 55 15.13 4.79 -10.64
C ALA A 55 15.92 6.10 -10.81
N GLU A 56 15.94 6.97 -9.81
CA GLU A 56 16.74 8.20 -9.82
C GLU A 56 18.25 7.91 -9.81
N LYS A 57 18.71 6.98 -8.97
CA LYS A 57 20.12 6.53 -8.98
C LYS A 57 20.53 5.96 -10.33
N ASP A 58 19.68 5.14 -10.94
CA ASP A 58 19.94 4.57 -12.27
C ASP A 58 20.03 5.67 -13.34
N ILE A 59 19.16 6.70 -13.28
CA ILE A 59 19.21 7.84 -14.21
C ILE A 59 20.54 8.59 -14.08
N VAL A 60 20.98 8.88 -12.85
CA VAL A 60 22.25 9.57 -12.60
C VAL A 60 23.44 8.73 -13.08
N TYR A 61 23.41 7.42 -12.83
CA TYR A 61 24.45 6.51 -13.33
C TYR A 61 24.52 6.49 -14.86
N LEU A 62 23.38 6.40 -15.54
CA LEU A 62 23.31 6.44 -17.00
C LEU A 62 23.79 7.78 -17.55
N ASP A 63 23.50 8.89 -16.87
CA ASP A 63 23.99 10.21 -17.26
C ASP A 63 25.50 10.34 -17.17
N LYS A 64 26.09 9.82 -16.08
CA LYS A 64 27.55 9.76 -15.96
C LYS A 64 28.16 8.95 -17.10
N LYS A 65 27.58 7.79 -17.43
CA LYS A 65 28.09 6.92 -18.51
C LYS A 65 27.95 7.56 -19.89
N ILE A 66 26.86 8.27 -20.16
CA ILE A 66 26.69 9.03 -21.41
C ILE A 66 27.73 10.14 -21.50
N GLY A 67 27.97 10.89 -20.42
CA GLY A 67 28.97 11.96 -20.38
C GLY A 67 30.42 11.45 -20.52
N GLU A 68 30.74 10.28 -19.96
CA GLU A 68 32.04 9.62 -20.19
C GLU A 68 32.22 9.27 -21.67
N LEU A 69 31.19 8.67 -22.29
CA LEU A 69 31.21 8.31 -23.72
C LEU A 69 31.27 9.54 -24.64
N GLU A 70 30.67 10.67 -24.27
CA GLU A 70 30.77 11.94 -24.99
C GLU A 70 32.20 12.43 -25.08
N LYS A 71 32.91 12.45 -23.95
CA LYS A 71 34.32 12.85 -23.90
C LYS A 71 35.21 11.92 -24.72
N ASP A 72 34.94 10.62 -24.68
CA ASP A 72 35.68 9.64 -25.48
C ASP A 72 35.39 9.76 -26.98
N GLN A 73 34.15 10.10 -27.35
CA GLN A 73 33.76 10.39 -28.73
C GLN A 73 34.51 11.62 -29.25
N GLU A 74 34.48 12.73 -28.52
CA GLU A 74 35.14 13.99 -28.91
C GLU A 74 36.64 13.77 -29.15
N LYS A 75 37.33 13.09 -28.22
CA LYS A 75 38.74 12.74 -28.38
C LYS A 75 38.98 11.86 -29.61
N SER A 76 38.12 10.88 -29.85
CA SER A 76 38.24 9.97 -30.99
C SER A 76 37.98 10.68 -32.32
N GLU A 77 37.05 11.63 -32.35
CA GLU A 77 36.74 12.47 -33.52
C GLU A 77 37.90 13.41 -33.86
N GLN A 78 38.51 14.03 -32.85
CA GLN A 78 39.74 14.83 -33.03
C GLN A 78 40.87 13.99 -33.62
N GLN A 79 41.14 12.79 -33.06
CA GLN A 79 42.14 11.87 -33.59
C GLN A 79 41.82 11.45 -35.04
N TYR A 80 40.55 11.18 -35.35
CA TYR A 80 40.13 10.83 -36.70
C TYR A 80 40.36 11.96 -37.71
N ALA A 81 40.09 13.21 -37.31
CA ALA A 81 40.35 14.38 -38.15
C ALA A 81 41.85 14.54 -38.44
N VAL A 82 42.70 14.42 -37.42
CA VAL A 82 44.17 14.46 -37.58
C VAL A 82 44.64 13.36 -38.56
N LEU A 83 44.24 12.11 -38.34
CA LEU A 83 44.60 10.98 -39.22
C LEU A 83 44.15 11.19 -40.67
N LYS A 84 43.00 11.83 -40.90
CA LYS A 84 42.52 12.17 -42.25
C LYS A 84 43.44 13.19 -42.92
N THR A 85 43.89 14.21 -42.19
CA THR A 85 44.82 15.22 -42.72
C THR A 85 46.20 14.64 -43.01
N GLU A 86 46.76 13.83 -42.10
CA GLU A 86 48.05 13.18 -42.26
C GLU A 86 48.07 12.19 -43.42
N LEU A 87 46.98 11.43 -43.61
CA LEU A 87 46.85 10.50 -44.73
C LEU A 87 46.87 11.26 -46.07
N SER A 88 46.13 12.37 -46.17
CA SER A 88 46.13 13.20 -47.39
C SER A 88 47.51 13.78 -47.68
N LYS A 89 48.25 14.21 -46.66
CA LYS A 89 49.63 14.68 -46.81
C LYS A 89 50.55 13.57 -47.30
N SER A 90 50.47 12.38 -46.69
CA SER A 90 51.27 11.21 -47.08
C SER A 90 50.96 10.75 -48.51
N GLU A 91 49.71 10.82 -48.95
CA GLU A 91 49.33 10.53 -50.34
C GLU A 91 49.95 11.53 -51.33
N LYS A 92 49.94 12.83 -51.02
CA LYS A 92 50.59 13.86 -51.85
C LYS A 92 52.11 13.65 -51.93
N GLU A 93 52.76 13.41 -50.80
CA GLU A 93 54.20 13.12 -50.75
C GLU A 93 54.55 11.86 -51.57
N LEU A 94 53.76 10.79 -51.43
CA LEU A 94 53.96 9.57 -52.22
C LEU A 94 53.83 9.85 -53.72
N THR A 95 52.85 10.65 -54.15
CA THR A 95 52.70 11.02 -55.56
C THR A 95 53.87 11.85 -56.09
N MET A 96 54.34 12.84 -55.32
CA MET A 96 55.47 13.69 -55.71
C MET A 96 56.78 12.88 -55.78
N THR A 97 57.06 12.04 -54.78
CA THR A 97 58.26 11.18 -54.77
C THR A 97 58.24 10.17 -55.91
N SER A 98 57.06 9.62 -56.23
CA SER A 98 56.91 8.70 -57.36
C SER A 98 57.11 9.40 -58.71
N GLN A 99 56.62 10.63 -58.87
CA GLN A 99 56.86 11.45 -60.06
C GLN A 99 58.35 11.78 -60.23
N ALA A 100 59.01 12.21 -59.15
CA ALA A 100 60.45 12.48 -59.15
C ALA A 100 61.29 11.24 -59.52
N LEU A 101 60.90 10.04 -59.04
CA LEU A 101 61.55 8.79 -59.43
C LEU A 101 61.41 8.54 -60.94
N GLU A 102 60.22 8.71 -61.49
CA GLU A 102 59.97 8.49 -62.92
C GLU A 102 60.70 9.51 -63.81
N GLU A 103 60.70 10.79 -63.43
CA GLU A 103 61.50 11.81 -64.13
C GLU A 103 62.98 11.46 -64.13
N LYS A 104 63.54 11.09 -62.97
CA LYS A 104 64.96 10.67 -62.87
C LYS A 104 65.27 9.43 -63.69
N ARG A 105 64.35 8.46 -63.74
CA ARG A 105 64.49 7.28 -64.60
C ARG A 105 64.50 7.64 -66.08
N LYS A 106 63.57 8.50 -66.53
CA LYS A 106 63.53 8.98 -67.92
C LYS A 106 64.81 9.71 -68.30
N THR A 107 65.28 10.64 -67.47
CA THR A 107 66.55 11.33 -67.72
C THR A 107 67.73 10.38 -67.76
N PHE A 108 67.75 9.35 -66.90
CA PHE A 108 68.80 8.35 -66.89
C PHE A 108 68.80 7.48 -68.14
N ILE A 109 67.64 7.00 -68.58
CA ILE A 109 67.51 6.20 -69.80
C ILE A 109 67.96 7.03 -71.01
N SER A 110 67.54 8.29 -71.09
CA SER A 110 67.97 9.21 -72.15
C SER A 110 69.50 9.36 -72.19
N LEU A 111 70.13 9.65 -71.05
CA LEU A 111 71.58 9.79 -70.93
C LEU A 111 72.33 8.48 -71.23
N LEU A 112 71.78 7.34 -70.78
CA LEU A 112 72.34 6.02 -71.09
C LEU A 112 72.30 5.74 -72.59
N SER A 113 71.18 6.07 -73.27
CA SER A 113 71.04 5.89 -74.71
C SER A 113 72.02 6.77 -75.49
N GLU A 114 72.16 8.05 -75.11
CA GLU A 114 73.11 8.98 -75.72
C GLU A 114 74.57 8.52 -75.53
N GLN A 115 74.93 8.10 -74.32
CA GLN A 115 76.27 7.59 -74.00
C GLN A 115 76.58 6.26 -74.68
N PHE A 116 75.61 5.33 -74.77
CA PHE A 116 75.80 4.09 -75.52
C PHE A 116 76.10 4.37 -77.00
N SER A 117 75.41 5.34 -77.61
CA SER A 117 75.70 5.76 -78.98
C SER A 117 77.12 6.34 -79.13
N VAL A 118 77.59 7.15 -78.17
CA VAL A 118 78.96 7.69 -78.18
C VAL A 118 80.00 6.59 -78.00
N VAL A 119 79.87 5.74 -76.99
CA VAL A 119 80.82 4.62 -76.73
C VAL A 119 80.85 3.64 -77.90
N PHE A 120 79.69 3.29 -78.47
CA PHE A 120 79.61 2.44 -79.65
C PHE A 120 80.30 3.08 -80.87
N ALA A 121 80.14 4.39 -81.07
CA ALA A 121 80.84 5.11 -82.13
C ALA A 121 82.37 5.14 -81.90
N MET A 122 82.82 5.27 -80.64
CA MET A 122 84.24 5.19 -80.27
C MET A 122 84.84 3.81 -80.56
N GLU A 123 84.16 2.73 -80.18
CA GLU A 123 84.62 1.35 -80.45
C GLU A 123 84.81 1.11 -81.95
N LYS A 124 83.93 1.68 -82.78
CA LYS A 124 84.01 1.58 -84.25
C LYS A 124 85.10 2.47 -84.88
N ALA A 125 85.48 3.58 -84.24
CA ALA A 125 86.46 4.53 -84.77
C ALA A 125 87.93 4.20 -84.40
N HIS A 126 88.17 3.27 -83.46
CA HIS A 126 89.49 2.74 -83.06
C HIS A 126 90.52 3.75 -82.51
N GLU A 127 90.17 5.02 -82.29
CA GLU A 127 91.04 5.99 -81.61
C GLU A 127 90.30 6.78 -80.51
N PRO A 128 90.68 6.63 -79.24
CA PRO A 128 90.09 7.40 -78.14
C PRO A 128 90.60 8.84 -78.16
N THR A 129 89.67 9.80 -78.33
CA THR A 129 89.98 11.24 -78.24
C THR A 129 89.93 11.72 -76.79
N ARG A 130 90.58 12.85 -76.49
CA ARG A 130 90.52 13.48 -75.14
C ARG A 130 89.09 13.74 -74.68
N GLU A 131 88.22 14.23 -75.57
CA GLU A 131 86.81 14.45 -75.27
C GLU A 131 86.07 13.15 -74.92
N SER A 132 86.44 12.05 -75.57
CA SER A 132 85.83 10.75 -75.35
C SER A 132 86.14 10.17 -73.96
N ILE A 133 87.38 10.33 -73.49
CA ILE A 133 87.82 9.94 -72.14
C ILE A 133 87.09 10.77 -71.08
N ILE A 134 87.00 12.09 -71.29
CA ILE A 134 86.25 13.00 -70.40
C ILE A 134 84.78 12.59 -70.33
N SER A 135 84.17 12.30 -71.48
CA SER A 135 82.76 11.90 -71.57
C SER A 135 82.47 10.59 -70.83
N GLN A 136 83.38 9.62 -70.89
CA GLN A 136 83.29 8.35 -70.18
C GLN A 136 83.37 8.56 -68.65
N GLU A 137 84.31 9.38 -68.17
CA GLU A 137 84.48 9.64 -66.74
C GLU A 137 83.26 10.39 -66.15
N VAL A 138 82.77 11.41 -66.87
CA VAL A 138 81.55 12.13 -66.51
C VAL A 138 80.35 11.18 -66.41
N TYR A 139 80.24 10.21 -67.32
CA TYR A 139 79.19 9.20 -67.27
C TYR A 139 79.31 8.25 -66.08
N VAL A 140 80.49 7.73 -65.79
CA VAL A 140 80.69 6.85 -64.63
C VAL A 140 80.30 7.59 -63.34
N ALA A 141 80.72 8.84 -63.19
CA ALA A 141 80.35 9.68 -62.06
C ALA A 141 78.82 9.90 -61.99
N TYR A 142 78.19 10.24 -63.11
CA TYR A 142 76.74 10.45 -63.20
C TYR A 142 75.94 9.18 -62.91
N LYS A 143 76.34 8.03 -63.47
CA LYS A 143 75.74 6.72 -63.24
C LYS A 143 75.79 6.36 -61.76
N ASN A 144 76.94 6.55 -61.11
CA ASN A 144 77.10 6.26 -59.69
C ASN A 144 76.20 7.15 -58.81
N HIS A 145 76.17 8.46 -59.09
CA HIS A 145 75.29 9.40 -58.38
C HIS A 145 73.81 9.05 -58.57
N ASN A 146 73.39 8.79 -59.81
CA ASN A 146 72.00 8.50 -60.12
C ASN A 146 71.54 7.14 -59.57
N THR A 147 72.42 6.13 -59.57
CA THR A 147 72.12 4.83 -58.94
C THR A 147 71.85 4.99 -57.45
N LYS A 148 72.64 5.80 -56.73
CA LYS A 148 72.39 6.13 -55.32
C LYS A 148 71.04 6.83 -55.15
N MET A 149 70.78 7.88 -55.93
CA MET A 149 69.53 8.66 -55.84
C MET A 149 68.27 7.82 -56.13
N LEU A 150 68.29 6.97 -57.17
CA LEU A 150 67.20 6.05 -57.49
C LEU A 150 66.96 5.03 -56.35
N SER A 151 68.03 4.56 -55.72
CA SER A 151 67.94 3.66 -54.56
C SER A 151 67.27 4.35 -53.37
N THR A 152 67.67 5.58 -53.06
CA THR A 152 67.05 6.41 -52.00
C THR A 152 65.57 6.66 -52.28
N LEU A 153 65.21 7.11 -53.48
CA LEU A 153 63.81 7.37 -53.85
C LEU A 153 62.94 6.11 -53.76
N ARG A 154 63.45 4.94 -54.17
CA ARG A 154 62.75 3.66 -53.99
C ARG A 154 62.54 3.32 -52.52
N ALA A 155 63.56 3.52 -51.68
CA ALA A 155 63.45 3.29 -50.25
C ALA A 155 62.41 4.21 -49.61
N ASP A 156 62.37 5.49 -49.99
CA ASP A 156 61.41 6.47 -49.49
C ASP A 156 59.98 6.15 -49.94
N ILE A 157 59.77 5.72 -51.19
CA ILE A 157 58.46 5.21 -51.64
C ILE A 157 58.01 4.01 -50.80
N GLY A 158 58.92 3.09 -50.49
CA GLY A 158 58.64 1.94 -49.62
C GLY A 158 58.17 2.38 -48.24
N LYS A 159 58.87 3.34 -47.62
CA LYS A 159 58.48 3.92 -46.31
C LYS A 159 57.13 4.62 -46.38
N LEU A 160 56.92 5.48 -47.37
CA LEU A 160 55.67 6.24 -47.55
C LEU A 160 54.47 5.33 -47.80
N LYS A 161 54.63 4.23 -48.55
CA LYS A 161 53.58 3.22 -48.72
C LYS A 161 53.19 2.58 -47.39
N LYS A 162 54.19 2.16 -46.60
CA LYS A 162 53.95 1.57 -45.28
C LYS A 162 53.25 2.55 -44.34
N GLU A 163 53.70 3.80 -44.29
CA GLU A 163 53.03 4.84 -43.49
C GLU A 163 51.59 5.08 -43.91
N LYS A 164 51.30 5.08 -45.22
CA LYS A 164 49.93 5.21 -45.74
C LYS A 164 49.05 4.05 -45.26
N GLU A 165 49.55 2.82 -45.34
CA GLU A 165 48.83 1.63 -44.88
C GLU A 165 48.53 1.69 -43.38
N ASP A 166 49.54 2.03 -42.57
CA ASP A 166 49.40 2.16 -41.11
C ASP A 166 48.39 3.26 -40.73
N LYS A 167 48.49 4.45 -41.34
CA LYS A 167 47.53 5.57 -41.14
C LYS A 167 46.12 5.19 -41.56
N THR A 168 45.98 4.45 -42.68
CA THR A 168 44.68 3.96 -43.17
C THR A 168 44.04 2.99 -42.19
N TYR A 169 44.84 2.04 -41.67
CA TYR A 169 44.39 1.09 -40.65
C TYR A 169 43.93 1.81 -39.39
N LEU A 170 44.74 2.73 -38.84
CA LEU A 170 44.41 3.51 -37.64
C LEU A 170 43.15 4.35 -37.83
N ARG A 171 42.99 5.00 -38.99
CA ARG A 171 41.78 5.78 -39.33
C ARG A 171 40.53 4.90 -39.31
N ASN A 172 40.56 3.74 -39.96
CA ASN A 172 39.42 2.83 -40.02
C ASN A 172 39.08 2.25 -38.63
N LYS A 173 40.10 1.89 -37.85
CA LYS A 173 39.93 1.45 -36.46
C LYS A 173 39.28 2.53 -35.60
N THR A 174 39.71 3.79 -35.75
CA THR A 174 39.14 4.94 -35.04
C THR A 174 37.70 5.20 -35.45
N LYS A 175 37.37 5.11 -36.74
CA LYS A 175 36.00 5.21 -37.25
C LYS A 175 35.07 4.16 -36.62
N ASN A 176 35.53 2.91 -36.55
CA ASN A 176 34.74 1.83 -35.95
C ASN A 176 34.55 2.03 -34.44
N LYS A 177 35.57 2.56 -33.75
CA LYS A 177 35.47 2.93 -32.33
C LYS A 177 34.41 4.02 -32.12
N ILE A 178 34.40 5.07 -32.94
CA ILE A 178 33.38 6.14 -32.90
C ILE A 178 31.98 5.55 -33.08
N ALA A 179 31.77 4.72 -34.10
CA ALA A 179 30.47 4.08 -34.33
C ALA A 179 30.00 3.23 -33.14
N GLY A 180 30.92 2.50 -32.51
CA GLY A 180 30.63 1.72 -31.30
C GLY A 180 30.27 2.59 -30.09
N ILE A 181 30.92 3.76 -29.94
CA ILE A 181 30.59 4.73 -28.88
C ILE A 181 29.19 5.31 -29.11
N VAL A 182 28.86 5.73 -30.32
CA VAL A 182 27.54 6.28 -30.69
C VAL A 182 26.44 5.27 -30.37
N LYS A 183 26.58 4.02 -30.80
CA LYS A 183 25.60 2.96 -30.52
C LYS A 183 25.39 2.75 -29.02
N LYS A 184 26.47 2.70 -28.23
CA LYS A 184 26.36 2.57 -26.75
C LYS A 184 25.66 3.77 -26.11
N ARG A 185 25.92 4.99 -26.60
CA ARG A 185 25.24 6.20 -26.11
C ARG A 185 23.75 6.15 -26.39
N GLU A 186 23.34 5.73 -27.57
CA GLU A 186 21.93 5.55 -27.93
C GLU A 186 21.24 4.52 -27.02
N ASP A 187 21.87 3.37 -26.80
CA ASP A 187 21.36 2.35 -25.88
C ASP A 187 21.15 2.89 -24.45
N TYR A 188 22.11 3.66 -23.94
CA TYR A 188 22.00 4.29 -22.61
C TYR A 188 20.94 5.39 -22.58
N ALA A 189 20.79 6.18 -23.64
CA ALA A 189 19.76 7.19 -23.76
C ALA A 189 18.35 6.56 -23.74
N GLN A 190 18.15 5.45 -24.45
CA GLN A 190 16.88 4.70 -24.41
C GLN A 190 16.58 4.15 -23.01
N LYS A 191 17.56 3.54 -22.34
CA LYS A 191 17.42 3.05 -20.96
C LYS A 191 17.07 4.19 -20.00
N LYS A 192 17.70 5.36 -20.15
CA LYS A 192 17.41 6.55 -19.35
C LYS A 192 15.98 7.03 -19.55
N LEU A 193 15.50 7.07 -20.81
CA LEU A 193 14.12 7.44 -21.12
C LEU A 193 13.11 6.46 -20.48
N ALA A 194 13.37 5.16 -20.54
CA ALA A 194 12.54 4.16 -19.88
C ALA A 194 12.48 4.37 -18.36
N LYS A 195 13.62 4.62 -17.71
CA LYS A 195 13.69 4.91 -16.27
C LYS A 195 12.98 6.21 -15.90
N LYS A 196 13.09 7.26 -16.73
CA LYS A 196 12.33 8.52 -16.54
C LYS A 196 10.81 8.30 -16.62
N LYS A 197 10.34 7.50 -17.58
CA LYS A 197 8.91 7.13 -17.68
C LYS A 197 8.45 6.34 -16.45
N LEU A 198 9.24 5.37 -16.01
CA LEU A 198 8.96 4.60 -14.79
C LEU A 198 8.86 5.51 -13.56
N ARG A 199 9.82 6.40 -13.34
CA ARG A 199 9.80 7.38 -12.25
C ARG A 199 8.52 8.24 -12.28
N LYS A 200 8.11 8.71 -13.45
CA LYS A 200 6.88 9.51 -13.61
C LYS A 200 5.63 8.72 -13.24
N ASN A 201 5.55 7.44 -13.61
CA ASN A 201 4.43 6.59 -13.24
C ASN A 201 4.41 6.30 -11.73
N LEU A 202 5.57 5.98 -11.15
CA LEU A 202 5.68 5.77 -9.70
C LEU A 202 5.28 7.01 -8.90
N ALA A 203 5.63 8.22 -9.35
CA ALA A 203 5.21 9.47 -8.71
C ALA A 203 3.68 9.66 -8.74
N LYS A 204 3.01 9.27 -9.85
CA LYS A 204 1.54 9.28 -9.90
C LYS A 204 0.92 8.26 -8.96
N ASP A 205 1.51 7.07 -8.87
CA ASP A 205 1.07 6.03 -7.94
C ASP A 205 1.24 6.49 -6.49
N GLU A 206 2.37 7.14 -6.18
CA GLU A 206 2.63 7.74 -4.87
C GLU A 206 1.54 8.73 -4.47
N GLU A 207 1.19 9.66 -5.35
CA GLU A 207 0.11 10.64 -5.13
C GLU A 207 -1.24 9.95 -4.85
N LYS A 208 -1.58 8.95 -5.66
CA LYS A 208 -2.81 8.17 -5.50
C LYS A 208 -2.85 7.43 -4.15
N TYR A 209 -1.75 6.78 -3.77
CA TYR A 209 -1.67 6.05 -2.50
C TYR A 209 -1.64 6.99 -1.28
N ASN A 210 -1.04 8.18 -1.40
CA ASN A 210 -1.09 9.22 -0.37
C ASN A 210 -2.53 9.70 -0.15
N SER A 211 -3.28 9.96 -1.23
CA SER A 211 -4.71 10.31 -1.14
C SER A 211 -5.54 9.19 -0.49
N GLN A 212 -5.28 7.92 -0.84
CA GLN A 212 -5.93 6.78 -0.20
C GLN A 212 -5.59 6.66 1.29
N LEU A 213 -4.32 6.89 1.66
CA LEU A 213 -3.88 6.85 3.04
C LEU A 213 -4.58 7.93 3.87
N ALA A 214 -4.70 9.15 3.34
CA ALA A 214 -5.44 10.24 3.98
C ALA A 214 -6.89 9.83 4.26
N LYS A 215 -7.61 9.31 3.25
CA LYS A 215 -8.98 8.81 3.40
C LYS A 215 -9.11 7.69 4.45
N ILE A 216 -8.13 6.79 4.53
CA ILE A 216 -8.10 5.75 5.56
C ILE A 216 -7.93 6.35 6.96
N VAL A 217 -7.05 7.36 7.10
CA VAL A 217 -6.84 8.08 8.37
C VAL A 217 -8.10 8.82 8.79
N ASP A 218 -8.77 9.51 7.87
CA ASP A 218 -10.03 10.22 8.15
C ASP A 218 -11.13 9.25 8.58
N LYS A 219 -11.26 8.11 7.88
CA LYS A 219 -12.17 7.04 8.27
C LYS A 219 -11.83 6.45 9.64
N GLN A 220 -10.55 6.30 9.97
CA GLN A 220 -10.12 5.83 11.28
C GLN A 220 -10.53 6.83 12.38
N ASN A 221 -10.36 8.13 12.13
CA ASN A 221 -10.74 9.18 13.08
C ASN A 221 -12.25 9.26 13.30
N SER A 222 -13.05 9.14 12.22
CA SER A 222 -14.52 9.12 12.33
C SER A 222 -15.04 7.89 13.09
N LEU A 223 -14.46 6.71 12.86
CA LEU A 223 -14.77 5.50 13.63
C LEU A 223 -14.43 5.66 15.12
N ARG A 224 -13.29 6.27 15.45
CA ARG A 224 -12.92 6.57 16.85
C ARG A 224 -13.90 7.52 17.53
N SER A 225 -14.28 8.60 16.85
CA SER A 225 -15.29 9.54 17.35
C SER A 225 -16.63 8.84 17.59
N THR A 226 -17.06 8.01 16.65
CA THR A 226 -18.31 7.23 16.76
C THR A 226 -18.26 6.24 17.91
N LEU A 227 -17.15 5.53 18.09
CA LEU A 227 -16.93 4.61 19.20
C LEU A 227 -16.98 5.34 20.55
N GLY A 228 -16.39 6.53 20.65
CA GLY A 228 -16.49 7.39 21.82
C GLY A 228 -17.94 7.72 22.18
N LYS A 229 -18.73 8.18 21.19
CA LYS A 229 -20.16 8.48 21.37
C LYS A 229 -20.97 7.25 21.80
N LEU A 230 -20.72 6.10 21.16
CA LEU A 230 -21.41 4.84 21.50
C LEU A 230 -21.07 4.35 22.90
N ASN A 231 -19.81 4.48 23.34
CA ASN A 231 -19.41 4.12 24.69
C ASN A 231 -20.10 4.99 25.74
N ILE A 232 -20.18 6.31 25.51
CA ILE A 232 -20.90 7.24 26.39
C ILE A 232 -22.38 6.83 26.48
N LEU A 233 -23.03 6.62 25.34
CA LEU A 233 -24.44 6.23 25.29
C LEU A 233 -24.68 4.88 26.00
N HIS A 234 -23.80 3.89 25.77
CA HIS A 234 -23.88 2.61 26.48
C HIS A 234 -23.73 2.77 28.00
N THR A 235 -22.82 3.64 28.47
CA THR A 235 -22.70 3.93 29.91
C THR A 235 -23.95 4.60 30.49
N GLN A 236 -24.58 5.51 29.73
CA GLN A 236 -25.83 6.15 30.14
C GLN A 236 -26.98 5.13 30.23
N GLU A 237 -27.15 4.29 29.20
CA GLU A 237 -28.16 3.21 29.19
C GLU A 237 -28.00 2.25 30.38
N VAL A 238 -26.75 1.84 30.67
CA VAL A 238 -26.45 0.95 31.79
C VAL A 238 -26.76 1.62 33.13
N ASN A 239 -26.39 2.89 33.30
CA ASN A 239 -26.67 3.64 34.52
C ASN A 239 -28.16 3.88 34.73
N GLU A 240 -28.91 4.18 33.67
CA GLU A 240 -30.37 4.27 33.75
C GLU A 240 -31.02 2.94 34.10
N ALA A 241 -30.57 1.84 33.47
CA ALA A 241 -31.07 0.50 33.80
C ALA A 241 -30.79 0.14 35.28
N ARG A 242 -29.62 0.50 35.81
CA ARG A 242 -29.29 0.34 37.24
C ARG A 242 -30.22 1.15 38.13
N LYS A 243 -30.43 2.44 37.83
CA LYS A 243 -31.35 3.32 38.58
C LYS A 243 -32.78 2.77 38.57
N ARG A 244 -33.27 2.29 37.42
CA ARG A 244 -34.60 1.67 37.31
C ARG A 244 -34.69 0.39 38.15
N ALA A 245 -33.69 -0.49 38.07
CA ALA A 245 -33.66 -1.72 38.87
C ALA A 245 -33.58 -1.44 40.38
N GLU A 246 -32.85 -0.42 40.81
CA GLU A 246 -32.81 0.04 42.20
C GLU A 246 -34.17 0.59 42.65
N ALA A 247 -34.80 1.46 41.85
CA ALA A 247 -36.13 1.98 42.13
C ALA A 247 -37.19 0.87 42.20
N GLU A 248 -37.13 -0.14 41.31
CA GLU A 248 -37.99 -1.32 41.35
C GLU A 248 -37.76 -2.14 42.62
N LYS A 249 -36.51 -2.36 43.02
CA LYS A 249 -36.17 -3.04 44.28
C LYS A 249 -36.66 -2.27 45.50
N GLU A 250 -36.52 -0.95 45.50
CA GLU A 250 -37.02 -0.08 46.57
C GLU A 250 -38.54 -0.08 46.64
N ALA A 251 -39.23 0.06 45.49
CA ALA A 251 -40.68 -0.04 45.40
C ALA A 251 -41.17 -1.40 45.89
N MET A 252 -40.51 -2.49 45.49
CA MET A 252 -40.79 -3.84 46.01
C MET A 252 -40.55 -3.93 47.52
N ARG A 253 -39.51 -3.28 48.05
CA ARG A 253 -39.21 -3.28 49.50
C ARG A 253 -40.27 -2.51 50.28
N ILE A 254 -40.69 -1.34 49.79
CA ILE A 254 -41.75 -0.52 50.38
C ILE A 254 -43.08 -1.27 50.34
N GLU A 255 -43.43 -1.87 49.21
CA GLU A 255 -44.65 -2.66 49.07
C GLU A 255 -44.63 -3.89 50.00
N LYS A 256 -43.49 -4.59 50.10
CA LYS A 256 -43.32 -5.69 51.07
C LYS A 256 -43.48 -5.24 52.51
N LYS A 257 -42.93 -4.06 52.89
CA LYS A 257 -43.11 -3.48 54.23
C LYS A 257 -44.56 -3.13 54.50
N ARG A 258 -45.23 -2.43 53.57
CA ARG A 258 -46.66 -2.11 53.63
C ARG A 258 -47.50 -3.39 53.82
N GLN A 259 -47.19 -4.44 53.07
CA GLN A 259 -47.88 -5.73 53.21
C GLN A 259 -47.61 -6.42 54.56
N ARG A 260 -46.45 -6.22 55.19
CA ARG A 260 -46.15 -6.74 56.54
C ARG A 260 -46.92 -5.96 57.60
N GLU A 261 -46.91 -4.63 57.55
CA GLU A 261 -47.67 -3.77 58.46
C GLU A 261 -49.17 -4.08 58.42
N ILE A 262 -49.73 -4.24 57.21
CA ILE A 262 -51.13 -4.66 57.04
C ILE A 262 -51.39 -6.04 57.66
N ARG A 263 -50.44 -6.99 57.53
CA ARG A 263 -50.56 -8.33 58.14
C ARG A 263 -50.50 -8.28 59.66
N GLU A 264 -49.58 -7.49 60.23
CA GLU A 264 -49.43 -7.30 61.66
C GLU A 264 -50.65 -6.59 62.27
N ALA A 265 -51.14 -5.51 61.66
CA ALA A 265 -52.35 -4.82 62.07
C ALA A 265 -53.57 -5.76 62.06
N LYS A 266 -53.70 -6.62 61.04
CA LYS A 266 -54.74 -7.65 60.98
C LYS A 266 -54.59 -8.68 62.09
N ALA A 267 -53.37 -9.13 62.39
CA ALA A 267 -53.12 -10.09 63.47
C ALA A 267 -53.46 -9.49 64.84
N LEU A 268 -53.07 -8.24 65.08
CA LEU A 268 -53.36 -7.51 66.33
C LEU A 268 -54.86 -7.25 66.48
N ALA A 269 -55.57 -6.88 65.41
CA ALA A 269 -57.02 -6.74 65.41
C ALA A 269 -57.72 -8.08 65.75
N ARG A 270 -57.26 -9.21 65.16
CA ARG A 270 -57.78 -10.54 65.49
C ARG A 270 -57.47 -10.96 66.94
N ALA A 271 -56.30 -10.61 67.46
CA ALA A 271 -55.95 -10.89 68.85
C ALA A 271 -56.82 -10.09 69.83
N LYS A 272 -57.07 -8.80 69.55
CA LYS A 272 -58.00 -7.96 70.31
C LYS A 272 -59.43 -8.50 70.27
N GLU A 273 -59.89 -8.96 69.11
CA GLU A 273 -61.19 -9.63 68.95
C GLU A 273 -61.27 -10.91 69.78
N ARG A 274 -60.25 -11.77 69.74
CA ARG A 274 -60.20 -12.99 70.56
C ARG A 274 -60.23 -12.68 72.06
N LYS A 275 -59.44 -11.71 72.52
CA LYS A 275 -59.46 -11.26 73.92
C LYS A 275 -60.82 -10.73 74.32
N ALA A 276 -61.42 -9.85 73.50
CA ALA A 276 -62.76 -9.32 73.77
C ALA A 276 -63.83 -10.43 73.82
N GLN A 277 -63.72 -11.46 72.97
CA GLN A 277 -64.61 -12.63 73.01
C GLN A 277 -64.37 -13.52 74.23
N GLU A 278 -63.11 -13.72 74.65
CA GLU A 278 -62.76 -14.44 75.87
C GLU A 278 -63.22 -13.71 77.13
N ASP A 279 -63.04 -12.39 77.21
CA ASP A 279 -63.51 -11.54 78.30
C ASP A 279 -65.05 -11.58 78.40
N LEU A 280 -65.74 -11.60 77.25
CA LEU A 280 -67.19 -11.76 77.17
C LEU A 280 -67.66 -13.15 77.64
N ARG A 281 -66.84 -14.21 77.44
CA ARG A 281 -67.09 -15.56 77.95
C ARG A 281 -66.82 -15.69 79.46
N LYS A 282 -65.87 -14.95 80.02
CA LYS A 282 -65.48 -15.01 81.44
C LYS A 282 -66.27 -14.07 82.35
N ALA A 283 -67.00 -13.09 81.81
CA ALA A 283 -67.82 -12.15 82.58
C ALA A 283 -68.96 -12.85 83.34
N LYS A 284 -68.94 -12.75 84.68
CA LYS A 284 -69.90 -13.42 85.57
C LYS A 284 -71.01 -12.49 86.06
N THR A 285 -70.80 -11.18 86.05
CA THR A 285 -71.80 -10.17 86.44
C THR A 285 -72.37 -9.41 85.23
N GLU A 286 -73.58 -8.84 85.39
CA GLU A 286 -74.29 -8.18 84.29
C GLU A 286 -73.59 -6.89 83.82
N GLN A 287 -72.92 -6.17 84.73
CA GLN A 287 -72.14 -4.98 84.42
C GLN A 287 -70.86 -5.32 83.63
N GLU A 288 -70.17 -6.42 83.98
CA GLU A 288 -69.02 -6.92 83.23
C GLU A 288 -69.41 -7.37 81.82
N ARG A 289 -70.59 -7.98 81.64
CA ARG A 289 -71.10 -8.37 80.32
C ARG A 289 -71.41 -7.17 79.43
N LYS A 290 -71.95 -6.07 79.97
CA LYS A 290 -72.17 -4.82 79.22
C LYS A 290 -70.84 -4.19 78.78
N LYS A 291 -69.85 -4.13 79.66
CA LYS A 291 -68.51 -3.61 79.35
C LYS A 291 -67.77 -4.45 78.31
N ALA A 292 -67.86 -5.78 78.42
CA ALA A 292 -67.27 -6.71 77.45
C ALA A 292 -67.95 -6.65 76.07
N ARG A 293 -69.28 -6.42 75.99
CA ARG A 293 -70.00 -6.20 74.73
C ARG A 293 -69.55 -4.92 74.02
N LEU A 294 -69.42 -3.82 74.74
CA LEU A 294 -68.90 -2.57 74.19
C LEU A 294 -67.47 -2.74 73.66
N ALA A 295 -66.60 -3.42 74.42
CA ALA A 295 -65.23 -3.73 73.99
C ALA A 295 -65.19 -4.65 72.75
N ALA A 296 -66.12 -5.60 72.63
CA ALA A 296 -66.25 -6.46 71.45
C ALA A 296 -66.73 -5.68 70.21
N ASP A 297 -67.69 -4.76 70.38
CA ASP A 297 -68.18 -3.90 69.28
C ASP A 297 -67.14 -2.87 68.83
N GLU A 298 -66.31 -2.37 69.74
CA GLU A 298 -65.16 -1.53 69.40
C GLU A 298 -64.08 -2.31 68.66
N ALA A 299 -63.81 -3.56 69.09
CA ALA A 299 -62.87 -4.44 68.41
C ALA A 299 -63.33 -4.82 66.99
N THR A 300 -64.63 -5.05 66.77
CA THR A 300 -65.19 -5.35 65.43
C THR A 300 -65.17 -4.13 64.51
N LYS A 301 -65.47 -2.93 65.02
CA LYS A 301 -65.32 -1.66 64.27
C LYS A 301 -63.87 -1.35 63.93
N ALA A 302 -62.93 -1.60 64.85
CA ALA A 302 -61.50 -1.43 64.61
C ALA A 302 -60.99 -2.39 63.52
N LYS A 303 -61.48 -3.62 63.51
CA LYS A 303 -61.20 -4.60 62.44
C LYS A 303 -61.67 -4.09 61.08
N GLN A 304 -62.92 -3.64 60.94
CA GLN A 304 -63.43 -3.11 59.66
C GLN A 304 -62.60 -1.94 59.11
N LYS A 305 -62.07 -1.06 59.97
CA LYS A 305 -61.20 0.05 59.55
C LYS A 305 -59.86 -0.41 58.95
N VAL A 306 -59.26 -1.48 59.48
CA VAL A 306 -57.99 -2.06 58.98
C VAL A 306 -58.15 -2.74 57.60
N TYR A 307 -59.37 -3.13 57.22
CA TYR A 307 -59.66 -3.76 55.93
C TYR A 307 -60.07 -2.79 54.81
N LYS A 308 -60.13 -1.47 55.04
CA LYS A 308 -60.38 -0.50 53.97
C LYS A 308 -59.28 -0.59 52.91
N LYS A 309 -59.66 -1.00 51.68
CA LYS A 309 -58.77 -1.12 50.51
C LYS A 309 -58.23 0.29 50.14
N SER A 310 -56.95 0.40 49.79
CA SER A 310 -56.36 1.70 49.44
C SER A 310 -57.02 2.28 48.19
N GLU A 311 -57.49 3.53 48.23
CA GLU A 311 -58.12 4.23 47.10
C GLU A 311 -57.22 4.32 45.86
N LYS A 312 -55.90 4.28 46.05
CA LYS A 312 -54.88 4.38 45.00
C LYS A 312 -54.79 3.15 44.08
N VAL A 313 -55.37 2.00 44.47
CA VAL A 313 -55.43 0.78 43.64
C VAL A 313 -56.86 0.58 43.17
N ARG A 314 -57.24 1.28 42.10
CA ARG A 314 -58.41 0.92 41.30
C ARG A 314 -58.04 -0.30 40.46
N GLN A 315 -58.80 -1.38 40.61
CA GLN A 315 -58.65 -2.57 39.80
C GLN A 315 -59.29 -2.28 38.43
N VAL A 316 -58.55 -1.57 37.59
CA VAL A 316 -59.00 -1.23 36.24
C VAL A 316 -58.74 -2.48 35.38
N ASN A 317 -59.79 -3.29 35.20
CA ASN A 317 -59.83 -4.50 34.37
C ASN A 317 -59.01 -5.69 34.88
N SER A 318 -59.66 -6.63 35.58
CA SER A 318 -59.13 -8.01 35.67
C SER A 318 -59.38 -8.73 34.35
N SER A 319 -58.38 -8.79 33.49
CA SER A 319 -58.40 -9.58 32.25
C SER A 319 -58.38 -11.09 32.48
N TYR A 320 -58.28 -11.54 33.74
CA TYR A 320 -58.29 -12.96 34.09
C TYR A 320 -59.71 -13.45 34.40
N LYS A 321 -60.36 -14.08 33.42
CA LYS A 321 -61.52 -14.95 33.66
C LYS A 321 -60.97 -16.34 34.00
N MET A 322 -61.30 -16.86 35.19
CA MET A 322 -61.00 -18.26 35.51
C MET A 322 -61.65 -19.18 34.46
N SER A 323 -60.86 -20.05 33.84
CA SER A 323 -61.37 -21.13 33.02
C SER A 323 -62.04 -22.18 33.93
N LYS A 324 -63.12 -22.80 33.45
CA LYS A 324 -63.75 -23.95 34.14
C LYS A 324 -62.80 -25.13 34.07
N THR A 325 -62.17 -25.50 35.19
CA THR A 325 -61.41 -26.74 35.33
C THR A 325 -62.32 -27.85 35.85
N TYR A 326 -62.24 -29.04 35.26
CA TYR A 326 -62.90 -30.25 35.76
C TYR A 326 -61.84 -31.16 36.37
N ALA A 327 -62.12 -31.73 37.55
CA ALA A 327 -61.26 -32.73 38.16
C ALA A 327 -61.26 -34.02 37.30
N TYR A 328 -60.08 -34.44 36.84
CA TYR A 328 -59.92 -35.67 36.08
C TYR A 328 -60.20 -36.89 36.99
N ARG A 329 -61.19 -37.72 36.60
CA ARG A 329 -61.61 -38.93 37.33
C ARG A 329 -61.17 -40.25 36.66
N GLY A 330 -60.40 -40.19 35.58
CA GLY A 330 -59.91 -41.39 34.88
C GLY A 330 -58.75 -42.08 35.60
N GLY A 331 -58.36 -43.25 35.10
CA GLY A 331 -57.18 -43.98 35.60
C GLY A 331 -55.93 -43.11 35.54
N LYS A 332 -55.13 -43.09 36.62
CA LYS A 332 -53.92 -42.28 36.68
C LYS A 332 -52.97 -42.71 35.56
N THR A 333 -52.47 -41.76 34.78
CA THR A 333 -51.48 -42.02 33.73
C THR A 333 -50.27 -42.71 34.33
N ILE A 334 -49.89 -43.84 33.73
CA ILE A 334 -48.71 -44.61 34.13
C ILE A 334 -47.50 -43.67 33.96
N SER A 335 -46.64 -43.60 34.99
CA SER A 335 -45.41 -42.81 34.91
C SER A 335 -44.62 -43.25 33.67
N PRO A 336 -44.09 -42.33 32.84
CA PRO A 336 -43.26 -42.69 31.69
C PRO A 336 -41.94 -43.37 32.10
N LEU A 337 -41.62 -43.38 33.39
CA LEU A 337 -40.48 -44.07 33.98
C LEU A 337 -40.94 -45.24 34.86
N PRO A 338 -40.44 -46.47 34.64
CA PRO A 338 -40.77 -47.63 35.47
C PRO A 338 -40.26 -47.44 36.91
N GLY A 339 -41.12 -47.71 37.90
CA GLY A 339 -40.78 -47.64 39.33
C GLY A 339 -40.87 -46.25 39.99
N ALA A 340 -41.20 -45.19 39.25
CA ALA A 340 -41.31 -43.85 39.83
C ALA A 340 -42.61 -43.63 40.61
N ARG A 341 -42.53 -42.97 41.78
CA ARG A 341 -43.67 -42.58 42.63
C ARG A 341 -43.68 -41.07 42.83
N LEU A 342 -44.87 -40.45 42.77
CA LEU A 342 -45.04 -39.01 42.97
C LEU A 342 -44.78 -38.62 44.44
N ILE A 343 -43.74 -37.81 44.71
CA ILE A 343 -43.34 -37.42 46.07
C ILE A 343 -44.03 -36.12 46.53
N LYS A 344 -44.34 -35.19 45.61
CA LYS A 344 -44.96 -33.90 45.94
C LYS A 344 -45.71 -33.31 44.76
N LYS A 345 -46.92 -32.81 44.98
CA LYS A 345 -47.71 -32.04 43.99
C LYS A 345 -47.28 -30.57 44.05
N PHE A 346 -47.09 -29.96 42.88
CA PHE A 346 -46.80 -28.52 42.77
C PHE A 346 -47.90 -27.82 41.95
N GLY A 347 -48.33 -26.65 42.43
CA GLY A 347 -49.35 -25.80 41.78
C GLY A 347 -50.67 -25.69 42.56
N THR A 348 -51.31 -24.53 42.47
CA THR A 348 -52.67 -24.25 42.98
C THR A 348 -53.67 -24.50 41.85
N TYR A 349 -53.80 -25.76 41.45
CA TYR A 349 -54.90 -26.20 40.59
C TYR A 349 -55.79 -27.10 41.44
N VAL A 350 -56.86 -26.53 41.99
CA VAL A 350 -57.97 -27.25 42.62
C VAL A 350 -59.05 -27.47 41.58
#